data_AF-A0A843ASQ1-F1
#
_entry.id   AF-A0A843ASQ1-F1
#
_cell.length_a   1.000
_cell.length_b   1.000
_cell.length_c   1.000
_cell.angle_alpha   90.00
_cell.angle_beta   90.00
_cell.angle_gamma   90.00
#
_symmetry.space_group_name_H-M   'P 1'
#
loop_
_entity.id
_entity.type
_entity.pdbx_description
1 polymer ?
#
loop_
_entity_poly.entity_id
_entity_poly.type
_entity_poly.pdbx_seq_one_letter_code
_entity_poly.pdbx_strand_id
1 'polypeptide(L)'
;MIKGNLVNLFTEEIYPAEVEIQEGKIKCVREVKGELDNYILPGFIDAHIHIESSMLTPSRFAQMVVPHGTTAVVADPHEIANVQGLAGVNYMIQDAANVPLQFFFTAPSCVPATPFETSGAVLGPEEIDNLLQRDDVVALGEMMNFPGVIGGDPVVLEKIRLAHEHSKPVDGHAPLLSGDDLCNYIARGISTEHECSLREEALEKKRLGMRIMVREGSSAQNLEELWTVGGDFLVSDDRHPQDLLEGHLDQTLKKAVELGMDPLKAIQMVTVHPASHYHLDTGSVTPGKSADLVVVDDLEKFNVKKVFIKGELVAREGKPLFNVQPLTGENTFQLKTMMPSDFEIQSTGNGENTVRVIEVMEGQLLTEKSQTTLESVNGILPGDIEQDVLQIAVVERYGNNHHSNAFVKGFSLKKGAIASSVAHDSHNIIVVGTNTKDMAVAVNTLKKNRGGLVTVGEGVVHSLKLPIAGLMSTQSAEEVANQLNQLQEFTKAMGCKLSSPFMTLSFMALLVIPKLKISDQGLFDGESFQFVDVIK
;
A
#
# COMPACT_ATOMS: atom_id res chain seq x y z
N MET A 1 17.93 -30.70 -10.40
CA MET A 1 17.63 -30.47 -11.83
C MET A 1 16.13 -30.38 -11.99
N ILE A 2 15.65 -29.45 -12.82
CA ILE A 2 14.23 -29.24 -13.11
C ILE A 2 14.04 -29.39 -14.61
N LYS A 3 12.94 -30.02 -15.05
CA LYS A 3 12.61 -30.22 -16.47
C LYS A 3 11.22 -29.65 -16.78
N GLY A 4 11.10 -29.00 -17.93
CA GLY A 4 9.86 -28.40 -18.44
C GLY A 4 10.13 -27.64 -19.73
N ASN A 5 9.08 -27.11 -20.34
CA ASN A 5 9.18 -26.19 -21.47
C ASN A 5 9.68 -24.85 -20.93
N LEU A 6 10.96 -24.54 -21.16
CA LEU A 6 11.54 -23.28 -20.74
C LEU A 6 10.99 -22.15 -21.60
N VAL A 7 10.46 -21.12 -20.96
CA VAL A 7 10.09 -19.86 -21.62
C VAL A 7 11.30 -18.93 -21.58
N ASN A 8 11.99 -18.82 -22.71
CA ASN A 8 13.16 -17.96 -22.85
C ASN A 8 12.73 -16.54 -23.22
N LEU A 9 12.74 -15.64 -22.25
CA LEU A 9 12.28 -14.26 -22.41
C LEU A 9 13.22 -13.37 -23.23
N PHE A 10 14.44 -13.82 -23.55
CA PHE A 10 15.38 -13.06 -24.39
C PHE A 10 15.21 -13.34 -25.88
N THR A 11 14.85 -14.58 -26.23
CA THR A 11 14.62 -15.00 -27.62
C THR A 11 13.14 -15.13 -27.97
N GLU A 12 12.26 -15.05 -26.96
CA GLU A 12 10.82 -15.23 -27.08
C GLU A 12 10.44 -16.63 -27.63
N GLU A 13 11.24 -17.63 -27.24
CA GLU A 13 11.07 -19.03 -27.63
C GLU A 13 10.66 -19.90 -26.45
N ILE A 14 9.91 -20.96 -26.75
CA ILE A 14 9.53 -22.00 -25.80
C ILE A 14 10.10 -23.33 -26.28
N TYR A 15 10.93 -23.97 -25.47
CA TYR A 15 11.53 -25.26 -25.82
C TYR A 15 11.72 -26.16 -24.61
N PRO A 16 11.63 -27.50 -24.78
CA PRO A 16 11.89 -28.44 -23.70
C PRO A 16 13.33 -28.34 -23.21
N ALA A 17 13.52 -28.09 -21.91
CA ALA A 17 14.84 -27.92 -21.31
C ALA A 17 14.98 -28.60 -19.95
N GLU A 18 16.24 -28.83 -19.58
CA GLU A 18 16.68 -29.16 -18.23
C GLU A 18 17.49 -28.00 -17.65
N VAL A 19 17.12 -27.57 -16.44
CA VAL A 19 17.83 -26.55 -15.66
C VAL A 19 18.62 -27.25 -14.55
N GLU A 20 19.94 -27.19 -14.66
CA GLU A 20 20.88 -27.66 -13.63
C GLU A 20 21.14 -26.55 -12.62
N ILE A 21 20.98 -26.87 -11.34
CA ILE A 21 21.11 -25.93 -10.22
C ILE A 21 22.25 -26.43 -9.33
N GLN A 22 23.12 -25.51 -8.92
CA GLN A 22 24.21 -25.76 -7.99
C GLN A 22 24.33 -24.57 -7.04
N GLU A 23 24.36 -24.82 -5.73
CA GLU A 23 24.56 -23.79 -4.70
C GLU A 23 23.58 -22.61 -4.83
N GLY A 24 22.32 -22.96 -5.12
CA GLY A 24 21.22 -22.01 -5.30
C GLY A 24 21.27 -21.13 -6.55
N LYS A 25 22.25 -21.36 -7.44
CA LYS A 25 22.36 -20.69 -8.73
C LYS A 25 22.08 -21.63 -9.89
N ILE A 26 21.61 -21.07 -10.99
CA ILE A 26 21.50 -21.78 -12.26
C ILE A 26 22.92 -22.02 -12.77
N LYS A 27 23.30 -23.28 -12.91
CA LYS A 27 24.61 -23.66 -13.43
C LYS A 27 24.60 -23.78 -14.95
N CYS A 28 23.56 -24.40 -15.49
CA CYS A 28 23.44 -24.66 -16.92
C CYS A 28 21.97 -24.87 -17.31
N VAL A 29 21.64 -24.46 -18.54
CA VAL A 29 20.37 -24.75 -19.19
C VAL A 29 20.69 -25.57 -20.44
N ARG A 30 20.02 -26.71 -20.61
CA ARG A 30 20.23 -27.60 -21.76
C ARG A 30 18.90 -27.93 -22.40
N GLU A 31 18.79 -27.71 -23.70
CA GLU A 31 17.67 -28.23 -24.48
C GLU A 31 17.66 -29.77 -24.41
N VAL A 32 16.47 -30.35 -24.26
CA VAL A 32 16.25 -31.79 -24.21
C VAL A 32 15.20 -32.18 -25.25
N LYS A 33 15.15 -33.46 -25.62
CA LYS A 33 14.12 -33.97 -26.53
C LYS A 33 12.94 -34.52 -25.73
N GLY A 34 11.73 -34.32 -26.25
CA GLY A 34 10.49 -34.89 -25.72
C GLY A 34 9.41 -33.84 -25.54
N GLU A 35 8.19 -34.31 -25.30
CA GLU A 35 7.05 -33.49 -24.89
C GLU A 35 7.05 -33.38 -23.37
N LEU A 36 6.86 -32.18 -22.86
CA LEU A 36 6.78 -31.89 -21.43
C LEU A 36 5.47 -31.15 -21.16
N ASP A 37 4.84 -31.44 -20.02
CA ASP A 37 3.49 -30.94 -19.72
C ASP A 37 3.46 -29.57 -19.02
N ASN A 38 4.61 -29.06 -18.58
CA ASN A 38 4.69 -27.86 -17.74
C ASN A 38 5.72 -26.88 -18.29
N TYR A 39 5.55 -25.61 -17.95
CA TYR A 39 6.44 -24.52 -18.35
C TYR A 39 7.33 -24.10 -17.19
N ILE A 40 8.60 -23.78 -17.48
CA ILE A 40 9.54 -23.18 -16.52
C ILE A 40 9.65 -21.70 -16.84
N LEU A 41 9.35 -20.86 -15.86
CA LEU A 41 9.45 -19.41 -15.89
C LEU A 41 10.50 -18.94 -14.87
N PRO A 42 11.14 -17.77 -15.06
CA PRO A 42 11.73 -17.07 -13.93
C PRO A 42 10.67 -16.77 -12.88
N GLY A 43 11.06 -16.73 -11.60
CA GLY A 43 10.13 -16.36 -10.54
C GLY A 43 9.65 -14.92 -10.63
N PHE A 44 8.40 -14.68 -10.24
CA PHE A 44 7.76 -13.38 -10.39
C PHE A 44 8.27 -12.39 -9.36
N ILE A 45 8.39 -11.14 -9.77
CA ILE A 45 8.89 -10.01 -8.99
C ILE A 45 7.78 -8.95 -8.97
N ASP A 46 7.26 -8.68 -7.79
CA ASP A 46 6.38 -7.52 -7.61
C ASP A 46 7.25 -6.29 -7.43
N ALA A 47 7.20 -5.36 -8.37
CA ALA A 47 8.17 -4.28 -8.46
C ALA A 47 7.80 -3.05 -7.62
N HIS A 48 6.61 -3.03 -7.02
CA HIS A 48 6.15 -1.96 -6.15
C HIS A 48 4.98 -2.47 -5.30
N ILE A 49 5.18 -2.56 -3.98
CA ILE A 49 4.15 -3.02 -3.05
C ILE A 49 4.35 -2.44 -1.65
N HIS A 50 3.24 -2.20 -0.94
CA HIS A 50 3.23 -1.91 0.49
C HIS A 50 2.75 -3.15 1.25
N ILE A 51 3.67 -3.79 1.99
CA ILE A 51 3.35 -5.02 2.73
C ILE A 51 2.34 -4.71 3.84
N GLU A 52 2.45 -3.53 4.45
CA GLU A 52 1.59 -3.03 5.51
C GLU A 52 0.10 -3.00 5.10
N SER A 53 -0.19 -2.71 3.84
CA SER A 53 -1.56 -2.68 3.27
C SER A 53 -2.24 -4.06 3.28
N SER A 54 -1.46 -5.13 3.34
CA SER A 54 -1.96 -6.49 3.58
C SER A 54 -2.39 -6.77 5.01
N MET A 55 -2.09 -5.86 5.94
CA MET A 55 -2.31 -6.01 7.37
C MET A 55 -1.57 -7.23 7.95
N LEU A 56 -0.59 -7.78 7.23
CA LEU A 56 0.20 -8.94 7.59
C LEU A 56 1.68 -8.54 7.74
N THR A 57 2.40 -9.21 8.63
CA THR A 57 3.88 -9.05 8.67
C THR A 57 4.52 -9.59 7.39
N PRO A 58 5.74 -9.16 7.02
CA PRO A 58 6.46 -9.66 5.85
C PRO A 58 6.49 -11.19 5.74
N SER A 59 6.76 -11.88 6.84
CA SER A 59 6.79 -13.35 6.87
C SER A 59 5.41 -13.98 6.60
N ARG A 60 4.32 -13.37 7.07
CA ARG A 60 2.95 -13.81 6.76
C ARG A 60 2.56 -13.49 5.32
N PHE A 61 2.95 -12.32 4.83
CA PHE A 61 2.77 -11.96 3.43
C PHE A 61 3.47 -12.97 2.50
N ALA A 62 4.72 -13.34 2.80
CA ALA A 62 5.45 -14.35 2.04
C ALA A 62 4.73 -15.70 1.99
N GLN A 63 4.08 -16.10 3.10
CA GLN A 63 3.27 -17.33 3.16
C GLN A 63 2.16 -17.34 2.11
N MET A 64 1.61 -16.16 1.82
CA MET A 64 0.51 -15.99 0.87
C MET A 64 1.01 -15.96 -0.56
N VAL A 65 2.03 -15.17 -0.89
CA VAL A 65 2.37 -14.90 -2.29
C VAL A 65 3.31 -15.93 -2.91
N VAL A 66 4.15 -16.61 -2.12
CA VAL A 66 5.11 -17.59 -2.65
C VAL A 66 4.40 -18.77 -3.34
N PRO A 67 3.31 -19.34 -2.80
CA PRO A 67 2.52 -20.35 -3.51
C PRO A 67 1.98 -19.93 -4.87
N HIS A 68 1.85 -18.62 -5.12
CA HIS A 68 1.38 -18.01 -6.37
C HIS A 68 2.52 -17.59 -7.30
N GLY A 69 3.76 -18.05 -7.05
CA GLY A 69 4.88 -17.87 -7.96
C GLY A 69 5.70 -16.60 -7.74
N THR A 70 5.30 -15.73 -6.82
CA THR A 70 6.11 -14.58 -6.43
C THR A 70 7.33 -15.05 -5.64
N THR A 71 8.51 -14.78 -6.18
CA THR A 71 9.80 -15.14 -5.58
C THR A 71 10.57 -13.95 -5.06
N ALA A 72 10.20 -12.73 -5.47
CA ALA A 72 10.72 -11.51 -4.90
C ALA A 72 9.68 -10.38 -4.90
N VAL A 73 9.91 -9.38 -4.04
CA VAL A 73 9.17 -8.12 -4.02
C VAL A 73 10.13 -6.95 -3.84
N VAL A 74 9.78 -5.80 -4.42
CA VAL A 74 10.36 -4.48 -4.13
C VAL A 74 9.33 -3.75 -3.28
N ALA A 75 9.56 -3.69 -1.98
CA ALA A 75 8.62 -3.18 -0.99
C ALA A 75 9.04 -1.81 -0.47
N ASP A 76 8.11 -0.84 -0.49
CA ASP A 76 8.32 0.46 0.15
C ASP A 76 7.70 0.48 1.54
N PRO A 77 8.50 0.42 2.62
CA PRO A 77 8.00 0.35 3.99
C PRO A 77 7.66 1.75 4.54
N HIS A 78 7.10 2.62 3.71
CA HIS A 78 6.87 4.03 4.09
C HIS A 78 5.82 4.17 5.18
N GLU A 79 4.89 3.22 5.27
CA GLU A 79 3.82 3.20 6.26
C GLU A 79 4.41 3.02 7.67
N ILE A 80 5.15 1.93 7.89
CA ILE A 80 5.79 1.70 9.20
C ILE A 80 6.89 2.73 9.48
N ALA A 81 7.52 3.29 8.46
CA ALA A 81 8.51 4.36 8.61
C ALA A 81 7.87 5.64 9.13
N ASN A 82 6.66 6.01 8.68
CA ASN A 82 5.91 7.12 9.28
C ASN A 82 5.59 6.86 10.76
N VAL A 83 5.38 5.60 11.17
CA VAL A 83 5.09 5.28 12.57
C VAL A 83 6.33 5.25 13.47
N GLN A 84 7.41 4.62 13.00
CA GLN A 84 8.56 4.20 13.84
C GLN A 84 9.92 4.56 13.24
N GLY A 85 9.96 5.26 12.10
CA GLY A 85 11.18 5.61 11.39
C GLY A 85 12.04 4.39 11.06
N LEU A 86 13.35 4.52 11.24
CA LEU A 86 14.30 3.43 10.98
C LEU A 86 14.03 2.18 11.83
N ALA A 87 13.45 2.30 13.03
CA ALA A 87 13.13 1.12 13.84
C ALA A 87 12.05 0.26 13.17
N GLY A 88 11.05 0.90 12.55
CA GLY A 88 10.01 0.24 11.77
C GLY A 88 10.57 -0.45 10.53
N VAL A 89 11.39 0.27 9.75
CA VAL A 89 12.05 -0.29 8.56
C VAL A 89 12.92 -1.51 8.93
N ASN A 90 13.68 -1.42 10.02
CA ASN A 90 14.50 -2.54 10.50
C ASN A 90 13.66 -3.73 10.97
N TYR A 91 12.48 -3.51 11.56
CA TYR A 91 11.55 -4.59 11.89
C TYR A 91 11.12 -5.35 10.62
N MET A 92 10.75 -4.64 9.56
CA MET A 92 10.32 -5.24 8.29
C MET A 92 11.42 -6.12 7.71
N ILE A 93 12.65 -5.60 7.64
CA ILE A 93 13.83 -6.30 7.16
C ILE A 93 14.10 -7.56 7.99
N GLN A 94 14.02 -7.46 9.32
CA GLN A 94 14.30 -8.59 10.21
C GLN A 94 13.23 -9.68 10.13
N ASP A 95 11.95 -9.33 10.01
CA ASP A 95 10.87 -10.30 9.85
C ASP A 95 10.96 -11.01 8.49
N ALA A 96 11.22 -10.24 7.43
CA ALA A 96 11.44 -10.71 6.06
C ALA A 96 12.59 -11.72 5.94
N ALA A 97 13.68 -11.53 6.71
CA ALA A 97 14.84 -12.40 6.66
C ALA A 97 14.59 -13.86 7.12
N ASN A 98 13.44 -14.13 7.76
CA ASN A 98 13.11 -15.46 8.30
C ASN A 98 12.30 -16.35 7.35
N VAL A 99 12.05 -15.89 6.12
CA VAL A 99 11.26 -16.60 5.10
C VAL A 99 12.01 -16.65 3.77
N PRO A 100 11.66 -17.57 2.85
CA PRO A 100 12.41 -17.71 1.61
C PRO A 100 12.13 -16.61 0.58
N LEU A 101 10.99 -15.91 0.65
CA LEU A 101 10.69 -14.80 -0.27
C LEU A 101 11.81 -13.76 -0.22
N GLN A 102 12.29 -13.33 -1.38
CA GLN A 102 13.34 -12.31 -1.45
C GLN A 102 12.71 -10.92 -1.35
N PHE A 103 12.97 -10.24 -0.24
CA PHE A 103 12.55 -8.86 -0.06
C PHE A 103 13.69 -7.93 -0.46
N PHE A 104 13.40 -7.05 -1.41
CA PHE A 104 14.19 -5.87 -1.70
C PHE A 104 13.37 -4.68 -1.21
N PHE A 105 13.95 -3.84 -0.35
CA PHE A 105 13.26 -2.68 0.19
C PHE A 105 13.61 -1.42 -0.60
N THR A 106 12.80 -0.39 -0.49
CA THR A 106 13.17 0.98 -0.88
C THR A 106 13.37 1.83 0.36
N ALA A 107 14.16 2.90 0.26
CA ALA A 107 14.31 3.87 1.35
C ALA A 107 13.08 4.81 1.34
N PRO A 108 12.26 4.87 2.40
CA PRO A 108 11.03 5.67 2.41
C PRO A 108 11.31 7.16 2.22
N SER A 109 10.86 7.73 1.10
CA SER A 109 11.37 9.03 0.64
C SER A 109 10.71 10.22 1.35
N CYS A 110 9.43 10.08 1.73
CA CYS A 110 8.56 11.14 2.24
C CYS A 110 8.02 10.81 3.64
N VAL A 111 8.91 10.79 4.64
CA VAL A 111 8.55 10.63 6.05
C VAL A 111 8.89 11.90 6.84
N PRO A 112 7.91 12.69 7.29
CA PRO A 112 6.48 12.60 6.96
C PRO A 112 6.17 13.00 5.52
N ALA A 113 4.98 12.64 5.03
CA ALA A 113 4.49 13.09 3.72
C ALA A 113 4.28 14.62 3.67
N THR A 114 3.89 15.21 4.79
CA THR A 114 3.55 16.64 4.89
C THR A 114 3.79 17.19 6.31
N PRO A 115 4.09 18.49 6.48
CA PRO A 115 4.29 19.08 7.81
C PRO A 115 2.98 19.45 8.55
N PHE A 116 1.80 19.23 7.94
CA PHE A 116 0.49 19.64 8.47
C PHE A 116 -0.20 18.58 9.34
N GLU A 117 0.56 17.60 9.81
CA GLU A 117 0.09 16.55 10.71
C GLU A 117 1.24 16.02 11.56
N THR A 118 0.88 15.36 12.66
CA THR A 118 1.87 14.75 13.56
C THR A 118 2.17 13.32 13.10
N SER A 119 3.38 13.07 12.61
CA SER A 119 3.89 11.73 12.29
C SER A 119 4.76 11.18 13.42
N GLY A 120 4.94 9.85 13.46
CA GLY A 120 5.73 9.17 14.48
C GLY A 120 7.24 9.30 14.28
N ALA A 121 7.68 9.68 13.07
CA ALA A 121 9.08 9.86 12.74
C ALA A 121 9.30 10.92 11.64
N VAL A 122 10.58 11.26 11.45
CA VAL A 122 11.08 12.06 10.34
C VAL A 122 12.32 11.36 9.81
N LEU A 123 12.40 11.14 8.49
CA LEU A 123 13.61 10.62 7.85
C LEU A 123 14.25 11.73 7.01
N GLY A 124 15.40 12.23 7.45
CA GLY A 124 16.21 13.20 6.75
C GLY A 124 17.24 12.54 5.82
N PRO A 125 18.13 13.35 5.21
CA PRO A 125 19.17 12.84 4.33
C PRO A 125 20.10 11.81 4.99
N GLU A 126 20.41 11.97 6.29
CA GLU A 126 21.28 11.03 7.02
C GLU A 126 20.64 9.64 7.14
N GLU A 127 19.36 9.57 7.53
CA GLU A 127 18.65 8.30 7.62
C GLU A 127 18.51 7.61 6.25
N ILE A 128 18.28 8.40 5.19
CA ILE A 128 18.18 7.91 3.82
C ILE A 128 19.53 7.38 3.33
N ASP A 129 20.62 8.10 3.55
CA ASP A 129 21.97 7.63 3.19
C ASP A 129 22.30 6.30 3.88
N ASN A 130 21.99 6.18 5.17
CA ASN A 130 22.19 4.94 5.93
C ASN A 130 21.41 3.75 5.35
N LEU A 131 20.17 3.96 4.89
CA LEU A 131 19.39 2.92 4.23
C LEU A 131 19.97 2.58 2.85
N LEU A 132 20.33 3.58 2.06
CA LEU A 132 20.87 3.41 0.71
C LEU A 132 22.26 2.76 0.69
N GLN A 133 22.97 2.65 1.81
CA GLN A 133 24.20 1.86 1.90
C GLN A 133 23.96 0.34 1.94
N ARG A 134 22.73 -0.12 2.18
CA ARG A 134 22.43 -1.55 2.34
C ARG A 134 22.18 -2.24 0.99
N ASP A 135 22.60 -3.50 0.87
CA ASP A 135 22.37 -4.30 -0.35
C ASP A 135 20.90 -4.72 -0.52
N ASP A 136 20.15 -4.83 0.59
CA ASP A 136 18.74 -5.20 0.60
C ASP A 136 17.80 -3.99 0.44
N VAL A 137 18.34 -2.78 0.26
CA VAL A 137 17.59 -1.58 -0.12
C VAL A 137 17.98 -1.23 -1.56
N VAL A 138 17.07 -1.30 -2.53
CA VAL A 138 17.43 -1.22 -3.96
C VAL A 138 17.11 0.10 -4.64
N ALA A 139 16.32 0.96 -4.01
CA ALA A 139 15.92 2.26 -4.56
C ALA A 139 15.64 3.28 -3.45
N LEU A 140 15.58 4.56 -3.82
CA LEU A 140 14.79 5.53 -3.06
C LEU A 140 13.32 5.30 -3.41
N GLY A 141 12.49 5.13 -2.38
CA GLY A 141 11.05 4.85 -2.51
C GLY A 141 10.31 5.98 -3.19
N GLU A 142 9.01 5.77 -3.38
CA GLU A 142 8.20 6.63 -4.23
C GLU A 142 8.30 8.10 -3.84
N MET A 143 8.66 8.98 -4.78
CA MET A 143 8.85 10.40 -4.50
C MET A 143 7.53 11.16 -4.63
N MET A 144 6.62 10.95 -3.67
CA MET A 144 5.30 11.59 -3.61
C MET A 144 5.35 13.09 -3.36
N ASN A 145 6.43 13.61 -2.75
CA ASN A 145 6.67 15.05 -2.65
C ASN A 145 7.23 15.63 -3.97
N PHE A 146 6.54 15.35 -5.07
CA PHE A 146 6.81 15.96 -6.37
C PHE A 146 6.75 17.51 -6.34
N PRO A 147 5.92 18.18 -5.51
CA PRO A 147 5.99 19.65 -5.38
C PRO A 147 7.33 20.12 -4.84
N GLY A 148 7.92 19.39 -3.88
CA GLY A 148 9.26 19.65 -3.37
C GLY A 148 10.34 19.45 -4.43
N VAL A 149 10.20 18.44 -5.30
CA VAL A 149 11.12 18.21 -6.42
C VAL A 149 11.10 19.38 -7.42
N ILE A 150 9.91 19.79 -7.85
CA ILE A 150 9.73 20.87 -8.84
C ILE A 150 10.12 22.24 -8.24
N GLY A 151 9.72 22.47 -6.98
CA GLY A 151 10.04 23.68 -6.22
C GLY A 151 11.51 23.79 -5.79
N GLY A 152 12.28 22.72 -5.95
CA GLY A 152 13.71 22.68 -5.62
C GLY A 152 13.99 22.67 -4.11
N ASP A 153 13.17 21.97 -3.34
CA ASP A 153 13.37 21.79 -1.90
C ASP A 153 14.74 21.14 -1.63
N PRO A 154 15.61 21.76 -0.82
CA PRO A 154 16.98 21.29 -0.64
C PRO A 154 17.06 19.93 0.06
N VAL A 155 16.10 19.59 0.94
CA VAL A 155 16.09 18.31 1.65
C VAL A 155 15.66 17.20 0.70
N VAL A 156 14.62 17.43 -0.11
CA VAL A 156 14.14 16.47 -1.12
C VAL A 156 15.23 16.22 -2.17
N LEU A 157 15.84 17.28 -2.69
CA LEU A 157 16.90 17.17 -3.69
C LEU A 157 18.14 16.45 -3.15
N GLU A 158 18.47 16.61 -1.87
CA GLU A 158 19.59 15.89 -1.26
C GLU A 158 19.32 14.39 -1.16
N LYS A 159 18.10 13.97 -0.79
CA LYS A 159 17.72 12.54 -0.79
C LYS A 159 17.85 11.91 -2.18
N ILE A 160 17.40 12.63 -3.21
CA ILE A 160 17.54 12.21 -4.62
C ILE A 160 19.02 12.12 -5.01
N ARG A 161 19.85 13.11 -4.63
CA ARG A 161 21.29 13.10 -4.89
C ARG A 161 21.98 11.88 -4.27
N LEU A 162 21.62 11.53 -3.04
CA LEU A 162 22.15 10.36 -2.33
C LEU A 162 21.80 9.04 -3.04
N ALA A 163 20.58 8.89 -3.54
CA ALA A 163 20.18 7.72 -4.34
C ALA A 163 21.08 7.53 -5.57
N HIS A 164 21.33 8.62 -6.31
CA HIS A 164 22.23 8.61 -7.46
C HIS A 164 23.69 8.33 -7.08
N GLU A 165 24.16 8.84 -5.95
CA GLU A 165 25.51 8.56 -5.43
C GLU A 165 25.72 7.06 -5.16
N HIS A 166 24.70 6.39 -4.62
CA HIS A 166 24.69 4.94 -4.42
C HIS A 166 24.33 4.13 -5.67
N SER A 167 24.15 4.79 -6.83
CA SER A 167 23.75 4.16 -8.10
C SER A 167 22.41 3.39 -7.99
N LYS A 168 21.48 3.91 -7.21
CA LYS A 168 20.13 3.34 -7.02
C LYS A 168 19.09 4.22 -7.70
N PRO A 169 18.10 3.62 -8.39
CA PRO A 169 17.01 4.38 -8.98
C PRO A 169 16.18 5.13 -7.93
N VAL A 170 15.44 6.12 -8.40
CA VAL A 170 14.42 6.81 -7.63
C VAL A 170 13.06 6.47 -8.22
N ASP A 171 12.19 5.91 -7.39
CA ASP A 171 10.81 5.60 -7.77
C ASP A 171 9.92 6.83 -7.68
N GLY A 172 8.91 6.90 -8.54
CA GLY A 172 8.04 8.06 -8.66
C GLY A 172 6.61 7.81 -8.22
N HIS A 173 5.98 8.91 -7.81
CA HIS A 173 4.57 9.04 -7.45
C HIS A 173 4.17 10.48 -7.79
N ALA A 174 3.59 10.71 -8.97
CA ALA A 174 3.28 12.04 -9.46
C ALA A 174 1.95 12.09 -10.22
N PRO A 175 0.81 11.81 -9.55
CA PRO A 175 -0.50 11.76 -10.20
C PRO A 175 -0.81 13.07 -10.95
N LEU A 176 -1.27 12.96 -12.19
CA LEU A 176 -1.68 14.07 -13.06
C LEU A 176 -0.59 15.09 -13.43
N LEU A 177 0.66 14.85 -13.03
CA LEU A 177 1.78 15.72 -13.38
C LEU A 177 2.07 15.66 -14.89
N SER A 178 2.11 16.81 -15.55
CA SER A 178 2.27 16.93 -17.01
C SER A 178 3.13 18.14 -17.41
N GLY A 179 3.50 18.21 -18.69
CA GLY A 179 4.18 19.38 -19.27
C GLY A 179 5.56 19.67 -18.67
N ASP A 180 5.85 20.96 -18.46
CA ASP A 180 7.16 21.42 -17.97
C ASP A 180 7.47 20.90 -16.56
N ASP A 181 6.46 20.79 -15.70
CA ASP A 181 6.63 20.29 -14.34
C ASP A 181 6.99 18.80 -14.33
N LEU A 182 6.36 18.01 -15.22
CA LEU A 182 6.75 16.62 -15.44
C LEU A 182 8.19 16.51 -15.97
N CYS A 183 8.57 17.37 -16.92
CA CYS A 183 9.94 17.41 -17.43
C CYS A 183 10.95 17.72 -16.30
N ASN A 184 10.61 18.65 -15.40
CA ASN A 184 11.44 18.99 -14.25
C ASN A 184 11.57 17.81 -13.28
N TYR A 185 10.48 17.10 -12.99
CA TYR A 185 10.49 15.92 -12.13
C TYR A 185 11.40 14.81 -12.68
N ILE A 186 11.22 14.44 -13.96
CA ILE A 186 12.04 13.44 -14.64
C ILE A 186 13.50 13.88 -14.71
N ALA A 187 13.78 15.17 -14.98
CA ALA A 187 15.14 15.69 -15.05
C ALA A 187 15.92 15.62 -13.73
N ARG A 188 15.23 15.45 -12.58
CA ARG A 188 15.88 15.17 -11.29
C ARG A 188 16.23 13.69 -11.09
N GLY A 189 15.87 12.83 -12.04
CA GLY A 189 16.25 11.42 -12.07
C GLY A 189 15.25 10.46 -11.45
N ILE A 190 14.00 10.90 -11.24
CA ILE A 190 12.89 9.97 -10.96
C ILE A 190 12.57 9.19 -12.23
N SER A 191 12.48 7.87 -12.11
CA SER A 191 12.58 6.96 -13.26
C SER A 191 11.37 6.06 -13.50
N THR A 192 10.45 5.97 -12.52
CA THR A 192 9.26 5.12 -12.58
C THR A 192 8.01 5.91 -12.16
N GLU A 193 6.83 5.40 -12.50
CA GLU A 193 5.54 5.95 -12.08
C GLU A 193 4.50 4.83 -11.98
N HIS A 194 3.71 4.82 -10.92
CA HIS A 194 2.57 3.91 -10.74
C HIS A 194 1.21 4.63 -10.64
N GLU A 195 1.18 5.94 -10.42
CA GLU A 195 -0.04 6.74 -10.20
C GLU A 195 -0.80 7.16 -11.47
N CYS A 196 -0.45 6.61 -12.63
CA CYS A 196 -1.21 6.88 -13.83
C CYS A 196 -2.63 6.32 -13.71
N SER A 197 -3.62 7.17 -14.00
CA SER A 197 -5.03 6.77 -14.07
C SER A 197 -5.62 6.91 -15.47
N LEU A 198 -5.01 7.74 -16.31
CA LEU A 198 -5.43 8.00 -17.68
C LEU A 198 -4.39 7.50 -18.68
N ARG A 199 -4.87 6.97 -19.80
CA ARG A 199 -4.02 6.50 -20.89
C ARG A 199 -3.11 7.60 -21.45
N GLU A 200 -3.62 8.82 -21.56
CA GLU A 200 -2.88 9.98 -22.06
C GLU A 200 -1.73 10.37 -21.13
N GLU A 201 -1.98 10.34 -19.81
CA GLU A 201 -0.98 10.61 -18.78
C GLU A 201 0.16 9.58 -18.85
N ALA A 202 -0.18 8.29 -18.85
CA ALA A 202 0.79 7.21 -18.96
C ALA A 202 1.63 7.32 -20.26
N LEU A 203 1.00 7.68 -21.39
CA LEU A 203 1.71 7.88 -22.65
C LEU A 203 2.65 9.07 -22.62
N GLU A 204 2.27 10.19 -21.99
CA GLU A 204 3.14 11.36 -21.86
C GLU A 204 4.39 11.01 -21.05
N LYS A 205 4.20 10.46 -19.84
CA LYS A 205 5.29 10.05 -18.94
C LYS A 205 6.23 9.04 -19.61
N LYS A 206 5.67 8.06 -20.30
CA LYS A 206 6.44 7.06 -21.05
C LYS A 206 7.23 7.66 -22.22
N ARG A 207 6.64 8.59 -22.98
CA ARG A 207 7.34 9.28 -24.08
C ARG A 207 8.53 10.10 -23.60
N LEU A 208 8.48 10.57 -22.35
CA LEU A 208 9.58 11.28 -21.69
C LEU A 208 10.60 10.34 -21.01
N GLY A 209 10.38 9.02 -21.10
CA GLY A 209 11.35 8.00 -20.68
C GLY A 209 11.11 7.44 -19.27
N MET A 210 10.01 7.79 -18.60
CA MET A 210 9.63 7.10 -17.36
C MET A 210 9.15 5.68 -17.67
N ARG A 211 9.47 4.75 -16.78
CA ARG A 211 8.91 3.40 -16.82
C ARG A 211 7.56 3.37 -16.11
N ILE A 212 6.54 2.82 -16.77
CA ILE A 212 5.19 2.78 -16.21
C ILE A 212 4.98 1.46 -15.48
N MET A 213 4.70 1.56 -14.19
CA MET A 213 4.24 0.49 -13.31
C MET A 213 2.71 0.43 -13.35
N VAL A 214 2.15 -0.56 -14.05
CA VAL A 214 0.70 -0.69 -14.15
C VAL A 214 0.19 -1.46 -12.94
N ARG A 215 -0.61 -0.79 -12.11
CA ARG A 215 -1.17 -1.34 -10.88
C ARG A 215 -2.36 -2.26 -11.12
N GLU A 216 -2.39 -3.35 -10.39
CA GLU A 216 -3.54 -4.24 -10.26
C GLU A 216 -3.66 -4.71 -8.80
N GLY A 217 -3.97 -3.74 -7.94
CA GLY A 217 -4.09 -3.91 -6.49
C GLY A 217 -5.53 -3.98 -6.00
N SER A 218 -5.68 -3.96 -4.67
CA SER A 218 -6.97 -3.88 -3.98
C SER A 218 -7.53 -2.46 -3.94
N SER A 219 -6.65 -1.46 -3.76
CA SER A 219 -7.02 -0.03 -3.72
C SER A 219 -7.22 0.56 -5.12
N ALA A 220 -6.40 0.15 -6.08
CA ALA A 220 -6.37 0.71 -7.43
C ALA A 220 -6.16 -0.39 -8.49
N GLN A 221 -7.01 -0.39 -9.52
CA GLN A 221 -6.95 -1.34 -10.64
C GLN A 221 -6.87 -0.57 -11.95
N ASN A 222 -5.67 -0.49 -12.53
CA ASN A 222 -5.40 0.29 -13.75
C ASN A 222 -5.04 -0.59 -14.95
N LEU A 223 -4.92 -1.91 -14.78
CA LEU A 223 -4.49 -2.80 -15.86
C LEU A 223 -5.39 -2.72 -17.09
N GLU A 224 -6.71 -2.77 -16.91
CA GLU A 224 -7.67 -2.74 -18.03
C GLU A 224 -7.55 -1.46 -18.87
N GLU A 225 -7.31 -0.32 -18.22
CA GLU A 225 -7.18 0.98 -18.89
C GLU A 225 -5.79 1.15 -19.54
N LEU A 226 -4.73 0.72 -18.85
CA LEU A 226 -3.36 1.09 -19.19
C LEU A 226 -2.56 0.02 -19.94
N TRP A 227 -3.02 -1.23 -20.02
CA TRP A 227 -2.22 -2.29 -20.65
C TRP A 227 -1.85 -1.97 -22.11
N THR A 228 -2.70 -1.23 -22.84
CA THR A 228 -2.46 -0.84 -24.25
C THR A 228 -1.36 0.21 -24.44
N VAL A 229 -0.95 0.90 -23.36
CA VAL A 229 0.24 1.78 -23.35
C VAL A 229 1.54 0.94 -23.38
N GLY A 230 1.41 -0.36 -23.09
CA GLY A 230 2.49 -1.33 -23.00
C GLY A 230 3.34 -1.07 -21.77
N GLY A 231 2.81 -1.25 -20.57
CA GLY A 231 3.55 -0.97 -19.34
C GLY A 231 4.94 -1.62 -19.29
N ASP A 232 5.83 -1.06 -18.47
CA ASP A 232 7.15 -1.64 -18.24
C ASP A 232 7.08 -2.70 -17.12
N PHE A 233 6.18 -2.50 -16.16
CA PHE A 233 5.97 -3.40 -15.03
C PHE A 233 4.48 -3.66 -14.78
N LEU A 234 4.16 -4.83 -14.23
CA LEU A 234 2.89 -5.08 -13.55
C LEU A 234 3.22 -5.12 -12.05
N VAL A 235 2.49 -4.34 -11.26
CA VAL A 235 2.74 -4.20 -9.81
C VAL A 235 1.44 -4.28 -9.04
N SER A 236 1.53 -4.61 -7.76
CA SER A 236 0.33 -4.70 -6.92
C SER A 236 0.01 -3.40 -6.18
N ASP A 237 1.03 -2.62 -5.79
CA ASP A 237 0.86 -1.46 -4.90
C ASP A 237 0.24 -1.88 -3.54
N ASP A 238 -1.05 -1.63 -3.32
CA ASP A 238 -1.75 -2.10 -2.13
C ASP A 238 -2.48 -3.43 -2.34
N ARG A 239 -2.30 -4.39 -1.43
CA ARG A 239 -3.05 -5.66 -1.44
C ARG A 239 -3.67 -5.98 -0.11
N HIS A 240 -4.98 -6.19 -0.07
CA HIS A 240 -5.69 -6.66 1.11
C HIS A 240 -5.51 -8.18 1.35
N PRO A 241 -5.66 -8.63 2.60
CA PRO A 241 -5.49 -10.04 2.95
C PRO A 241 -6.49 -10.96 2.25
N GLN A 242 -7.71 -10.49 1.95
CA GLN A 242 -8.71 -11.28 1.23
C GLN A 242 -8.27 -11.56 -0.21
N ASP A 243 -7.77 -10.55 -0.92
CA ASP A 243 -7.37 -10.72 -2.31
C ASP A 243 -6.10 -11.60 -2.42
N LEU A 244 -5.22 -11.54 -1.41
CA LEU A 244 -4.04 -12.43 -1.32
C LEU A 244 -4.40 -13.89 -1.06
N LEU A 245 -5.61 -14.20 -0.56
CA LEU A 245 -6.11 -15.58 -0.48
C LEU A 245 -6.51 -16.14 -1.85
N GLU A 246 -6.81 -15.27 -2.82
CA GLU A 246 -7.20 -15.66 -4.17
C GLU A 246 -5.98 -15.76 -5.09
N GLY A 247 -5.01 -14.86 -4.91
CA GLY A 247 -3.71 -14.94 -5.55
C GLY A 247 -2.93 -13.63 -5.51
N HIS A 248 -1.91 -13.55 -6.35
CA HIS A 248 -1.00 -12.41 -6.44
C HIS A 248 -0.69 -12.11 -7.91
N LEU A 249 0.59 -12.06 -8.28
CA LEU A 249 0.99 -11.80 -9.67
C LEU A 249 0.56 -12.89 -10.67
N ASP A 250 0.26 -14.11 -10.24
CA ASP A 250 -0.35 -15.14 -11.09
C ASP A 250 -1.72 -14.69 -11.62
N GLN A 251 -2.55 -14.08 -10.77
CA GLN A 251 -3.84 -13.53 -11.17
C GLN A 251 -3.68 -12.28 -12.02
N THR A 252 -2.71 -11.41 -11.72
CA THR A 252 -2.40 -10.23 -12.54
C THR A 252 -1.95 -10.62 -13.94
N LEU A 253 -1.08 -11.65 -14.06
CA LEU A 253 -0.66 -12.21 -15.35
C LEU A 253 -1.82 -12.81 -16.12
N LYS A 254 -2.65 -13.62 -15.46
CA LYS A 254 -3.86 -14.19 -16.05
C LYS A 254 -4.78 -13.09 -16.59
N LYS A 255 -5.07 -12.06 -15.77
CA LYS A 255 -5.90 -10.92 -16.19
C LYS A 255 -5.29 -10.19 -17.39
N ALA A 256 -3.98 -9.94 -17.39
CA ALA A 256 -3.30 -9.29 -18.51
C ALA A 256 -3.46 -10.08 -19.83
N VAL A 257 -3.31 -11.41 -19.77
CA VAL A 257 -3.50 -12.28 -20.94
C VAL A 257 -4.96 -12.35 -21.37
N GLU A 258 -5.91 -12.43 -20.43
CA GLU A 258 -7.36 -12.38 -20.71
C GLU A 258 -7.78 -11.07 -21.40
N LEU A 259 -7.12 -9.95 -21.09
CA LEU A 259 -7.30 -8.65 -21.75
C LEU A 259 -6.67 -8.60 -23.15
N GLY A 260 -5.88 -9.60 -23.53
CA GLY A 260 -5.25 -9.72 -24.85
C GLY A 260 -3.77 -9.34 -24.89
N MET A 261 -3.10 -9.20 -23.75
CA MET A 261 -1.63 -9.04 -23.72
C MET A 261 -0.96 -10.34 -24.14
N ASP A 262 0.12 -10.23 -24.92
CA ASP A 262 0.99 -11.38 -25.22
C ASP A 262 1.57 -11.96 -23.92
N PRO A 263 1.45 -13.29 -23.67
CA PRO A 263 1.92 -13.90 -22.43
C PRO A 263 3.41 -13.68 -22.15
N LEU A 264 4.27 -13.70 -23.17
CA LEU A 264 5.71 -13.50 -22.96
C LEU A 264 5.99 -12.06 -22.54
N LYS A 265 5.28 -11.08 -23.11
CA LYS A 265 5.36 -9.67 -22.68
C LYS A 265 4.87 -9.50 -21.24
N ALA A 266 3.75 -10.11 -20.87
CA ALA A 266 3.24 -10.06 -19.50
C ALA A 266 4.26 -10.64 -18.51
N ILE A 267 4.88 -11.79 -18.83
CA ILE A 267 5.91 -12.41 -17.99
C ILE A 267 7.15 -11.50 -17.90
N GLN A 268 7.58 -10.85 -18.99
CA GLN A 268 8.72 -9.92 -18.98
C GLN A 268 8.51 -8.78 -17.96
N MET A 269 7.28 -8.25 -17.87
CA MET A 269 6.89 -7.15 -16.97
C MET A 269 6.98 -7.50 -15.48
N VAL A 270 6.93 -8.78 -15.11
CA VAL A 270 7.08 -9.25 -13.72
C VAL A 270 8.36 -10.05 -13.49
N THR A 271 9.31 -10.03 -14.42
CA THR A 271 10.58 -10.78 -14.30
C THR A 271 11.78 -9.96 -14.75
N VAL A 272 12.13 -9.99 -16.04
CA VAL A 272 13.34 -9.36 -16.57
C VAL A 272 13.31 -7.84 -16.48
N HIS A 273 12.16 -7.20 -16.68
CA HIS A 273 12.04 -5.75 -16.57
C HIS A 273 12.38 -5.25 -15.15
N PRO A 274 11.67 -5.70 -14.09
CA PRO A 274 11.98 -5.22 -12.74
C PRO A 274 13.37 -5.66 -12.29
N ALA A 275 13.81 -6.89 -12.61
CA ALA A 275 15.16 -7.33 -12.28
C ALA A 275 16.25 -6.47 -12.92
N SER A 276 16.05 -6.03 -14.18
CA SER A 276 17.00 -5.14 -14.84
C SER A 276 16.97 -3.73 -14.25
N HIS A 277 15.80 -3.23 -13.86
CA HIS A 277 15.65 -1.89 -13.33
C HIS A 277 16.33 -1.71 -11.97
N TYR A 278 16.13 -2.68 -11.07
CA TYR A 278 16.67 -2.67 -9.71
C TYR A 278 17.98 -3.48 -9.55
N HIS A 279 18.58 -3.93 -10.66
CA HIS A 279 19.84 -4.67 -10.68
C HIS A 279 19.83 -5.98 -9.86
N LEU A 280 18.73 -6.72 -9.90
CA LEU A 280 18.53 -7.93 -9.09
C LEU A 280 19.25 -9.17 -9.67
N ASP A 281 19.68 -10.08 -8.81
CA ASP A 281 20.28 -11.38 -9.20
C ASP A 281 19.22 -12.45 -9.56
N THR A 282 18.02 -12.02 -9.95
CA THR A 282 16.86 -12.87 -10.28
C THR A 282 16.19 -12.42 -11.60
N GLY A 283 14.99 -12.91 -11.91
CA GLY A 283 14.18 -12.47 -13.06
C GLY A 283 14.58 -13.04 -14.42
N SER A 284 15.51 -14.00 -14.48
CA SER A 284 15.80 -14.75 -15.72
C SER A 284 16.32 -16.16 -15.45
N VAL A 285 16.08 -17.09 -16.37
CA VAL A 285 16.61 -18.46 -16.31
C VAL A 285 17.92 -18.57 -17.08
N THR A 286 19.01 -18.02 -16.53
CA THR A 286 20.32 -17.97 -17.19
C THR A 286 21.47 -18.41 -16.27
N PRO A 287 22.55 -19.02 -16.80
CA PRO A 287 23.70 -19.43 -15.97
C PRO A 287 24.27 -18.28 -15.13
N GLY A 288 24.51 -18.54 -13.84
CA GLY A 288 25.07 -17.60 -12.87
C GLY A 288 24.03 -16.83 -12.04
N LYS A 289 22.79 -16.72 -12.52
CA LYS A 289 21.67 -16.09 -11.79
C LYS A 289 21.14 -17.00 -10.68
N SER A 290 20.44 -16.41 -9.71
CA SER A 290 19.69 -17.15 -8.68
C SER A 290 18.69 -18.10 -9.33
N ALA A 291 18.56 -19.31 -8.78
CA ALA A 291 17.60 -20.30 -9.25
C ALA A 291 16.20 -20.06 -8.65
N ASP A 292 15.65 -18.89 -8.94
CA ASP A 292 14.29 -18.51 -8.59
C ASP A 292 13.37 -18.79 -9.77
N LEU A 293 12.56 -19.84 -9.65
CA LEU A 293 11.86 -20.45 -10.78
C LEU A 293 10.44 -20.80 -10.40
N VAL A 294 9.53 -20.61 -11.35
CA VAL A 294 8.12 -21.01 -11.22
C VAL A 294 7.82 -22.05 -12.29
N VAL A 295 7.08 -23.07 -11.91
CA VAL A 295 6.56 -24.08 -12.83
C VAL A 295 5.04 -23.94 -12.89
N VAL A 296 4.50 -23.68 -14.09
CA VAL A 296 3.06 -23.56 -14.36
C VAL A 296 2.61 -24.63 -15.36
N ASP A 297 1.31 -24.94 -15.40
CA ASP A 297 0.74 -25.86 -16.39
C ASP A 297 0.49 -25.22 -17.76
N ASP A 298 0.12 -23.94 -17.79
CA ASP A 298 -0.14 -23.18 -19.01
C ASP A 298 0.22 -21.69 -18.87
N LEU A 299 0.28 -20.97 -20.00
CA LEU A 299 0.62 -19.54 -20.07
C LEU A 299 -0.61 -18.63 -20.25
N GLU A 300 -1.81 -19.16 -20.05
CA GLU A 300 -3.07 -18.40 -20.11
C GLU A 300 -3.60 -18.12 -18.69
N LYS A 301 -3.63 -19.16 -17.86
CA LYS A 301 -4.15 -19.17 -16.49
C LYS A 301 -3.07 -19.18 -15.43
N PHE A 302 -1.83 -19.52 -15.80
CA PHE A 302 -0.67 -19.51 -14.91
C PHE A 302 -0.85 -20.33 -13.61
N ASN A 303 -1.50 -21.51 -13.66
CA ASN A 303 -1.71 -22.27 -12.43
C ASN A 303 -0.38 -22.82 -11.91
N VAL A 304 0.08 -22.27 -10.78
CA VAL A 304 1.39 -22.57 -10.20
C VAL A 304 1.45 -23.98 -9.60
N LYS A 305 2.34 -24.80 -10.13
CA LYS A 305 2.60 -26.17 -9.66
C LYS A 305 3.73 -26.24 -8.65
N LYS A 306 4.82 -25.51 -8.90
CA LYS A 306 6.02 -25.51 -8.04
C LYS A 306 6.70 -24.16 -8.08
N VAL A 307 7.26 -23.78 -6.94
CA VAL A 307 8.07 -22.57 -6.81
C VAL A 307 9.39 -22.92 -6.15
N PHE A 308 10.47 -22.45 -6.77
CA PHE A 308 11.82 -22.59 -6.28
C PHE A 308 12.39 -21.22 -5.98
N ILE A 309 13.06 -21.07 -4.84
CA ILE A 309 13.82 -19.87 -4.50
C ILE A 309 15.22 -20.33 -4.12
N LYS A 310 16.26 -19.74 -4.75
CA LYS A 310 17.65 -20.18 -4.63
C LYS A 310 17.77 -21.70 -4.80
N GLY A 311 17.01 -22.26 -5.74
CA GLY A 311 17.02 -23.68 -6.08
C GLY A 311 16.29 -24.63 -5.12
N GLU A 312 15.78 -24.13 -4.00
CA GLU A 312 15.04 -24.93 -3.03
C GLU A 312 13.55 -24.92 -3.36
N LEU A 313 12.88 -26.08 -3.30
CA LEU A 313 11.43 -26.16 -3.52
C LEU A 313 10.69 -25.60 -2.30
N VAL A 314 10.12 -24.40 -2.43
CA VAL A 314 9.51 -23.65 -1.32
C VAL A 314 7.98 -23.63 -1.38
N ALA A 315 7.37 -23.97 -2.52
CA ALA A 315 5.93 -24.19 -2.62
C ALA A 315 5.57 -25.26 -3.65
N ARG A 316 4.44 -25.93 -3.46
CA ARG A 316 3.91 -26.95 -4.37
C ARG A 316 2.38 -27.00 -4.32
N GLU A 317 1.74 -27.01 -5.49
CA GLU A 317 0.28 -27.09 -5.66
C GLU A 317 -0.47 -26.09 -4.76
N GLY A 318 -0.11 -24.80 -4.86
CA GLY A 318 -0.73 -23.72 -4.08
C GLY A 318 -0.47 -23.75 -2.58
N LYS A 319 0.52 -24.53 -2.09
CA LYS A 319 0.86 -24.60 -0.66
C LYS A 319 2.31 -24.25 -0.38
N PRO A 320 2.60 -23.42 0.63
CA PRO A 320 3.97 -23.17 1.07
C PRO A 320 4.55 -24.41 1.74
N LEU A 321 5.85 -24.63 1.55
CA LEU A 321 6.63 -25.74 2.14
C LEU A 321 7.62 -25.24 3.21
N PHE A 322 7.46 -24.01 3.66
CA PHE A 322 8.21 -23.39 4.75
C PHE A 322 7.25 -23.01 5.88
N ASN A 323 7.81 -22.82 7.08
CA ASN A 323 7.06 -22.37 8.24
C ASN A 323 7.30 -20.88 8.46
N VAL A 324 6.32 -20.23 9.08
CA VAL A 324 6.38 -18.79 9.39
C VAL A 324 6.29 -18.60 10.89
N GLN A 325 7.22 -17.81 11.42
CA GLN A 325 7.24 -17.37 12.82
C GLN A 325 7.41 -15.85 12.84
N PRO A 326 6.29 -15.09 12.80
CA PRO A 326 6.36 -13.64 12.76
C PRO A 326 7.03 -13.07 13.99
N LEU A 327 7.89 -12.09 13.80
CA LEU A 327 8.49 -11.33 14.88
C LEU A 327 7.42 -10.52 15.60
N THR A 328 7.52 -10.50 16.93
CA THR A 328 6.76 -9.53 17.73
C THR A 328 7.41 -8.15 17.58
N GLY A 329 6.60 -7.11 17.51
CA GLY A 329 7.06 -5.73 17.43
C GLY A 329 6.60 -4.90 18.62
N GLU A 330 7.27 -3.75 18.79
CA GLU A 330 6.76 -2.68 19.65
C GLU A 330 5.71 -1.85 18.90
N ASN A 331 4.96 -1.04 19.63
CA ASN A 331 4.01 -0.11 19.03
C ASN A 331 4.19 1.27 19.66
N THR A 332 3.63 2.30 19.02
CA THR A 332 3.82 3.70 19.39
C THR A 332 2.60 4.32 20.07
N PHE A 333 1.58 3.54 20.42
CA PHE A 333 0.31 4.06 20.97
C PHE A 333 0.50 4.70 22.34
N GLN A 334 0.65 6.02 22.32
CA GLN A 334 0.78 6.90 23.47
C GLN A 334 -0.37 7.92 23.43
N LEU A 335 -1.57 7.49 23.84
CA LEU A 335 -2.74 8.38 23.92
C LEU A 335 -3.43 8.25 25.28
N LYS A 336 -4.01 9.36 25.76
CA LYS A 336 -4.92 9.35 26.91
C LYS A 336 -6.18 8.51 26.62
N THR A 337 -6.95 8.20 27.67
CA THR A 337 -8.27 7.59 27.47
C THR A 337 -9.20 8.69 26.94
N MET A 338 -9.85 8.43 25.81
CA MET A 338 -10.76 9.39 25.18
C MET A 338 -12.13 9.33 25.81
N MET A 339 -12.71 10.49 26.10
CA MET A 339 -14.05 10.66 26.63
C MET A 339 -14.99 11.11 25.51
N PRO A 340 -16.31 10.88 25.62
CA PRO A 340 -17.27 11.38 24.64
C PRO A 340 -17.14 12.90 24.39
N SER A 341 -16.82 13.67 25.44
CA SER A 341 -16.61 15.12 25.34
C SER A 341 -15.40 15.52 24.48
N ASP A 342 -14.42 14.65 24.27
CA ASP A 342 -13.29 14.94 23.38
C ASP A 342 -13.73 14.98 21.89
N PHE A 343 -14.91 14.43 21.55
CA PHE A 343 -15.45 14.41 20.18
C PHE A 343 -16.58 15.43 19.95
N GLU A 344 -16.85 16.30 20.92
CA GLU A 344 -17.90 17.32 20.81
C GLU A 344 -17.38 18.55 20.06
N ILE A 345 -18.15 19.02 19.07
CA ILE A 345 -17.87 20.28 18.36
C ILE A 345 -18.74 21.37 19.00
N GLN A 346 -18.08 22.35 19.62
CA GLN A 346 -18.74 23.47 20.29
C GLN A 346 -19.28 24.47 19.27
N SER A 347 -20.55 24.84 19.41
CA SER A 347 -21.21 25.86 18.59
C SER A 347 -20.68 27.26 18.93
N THR A 348 -20.62 28.16 17.94
CA THR A 348 -20.24 29.58 18.16
C THR A 348 -21.41 30.45 18.62
N GLY A 349 -22.64 29.90 18.61
CA GLY A 349 -23.85 30.58 19.08
C GLY A 349 -25.03 29.64 19.36
N ASN A 350 -26.20 30.21 19.66
CA ASN A 350 -27.44 29.45 19.75
C ASN A 350 -28.11 29.38 18.37
N GLY A 351 -28.65 28.21 18.01
CA GLY A 351 -29.39 28.01 16.76
C GLY A 351 -28.59 27.35 15.65
N GLU A 352 -28.86 27.77 14.41
CA GLU A 352 -28.30 27.22 13.19
C GLU A 352 -26.86 27.68 12.94
N ASN A 353 -25.96 26.75 12.68
CA ASN A 353 -24.55 27.00 12.35
C ASN A 353 -24.25 26.44 10.97
N THR A 354 -23.64 27.24 10.10
CA THR A 354 -23.10 26.74 8.82
C THR A 354 -21.75 26.07 9.06
N VAL A 355 -21.64 24.79 8.73
CA VAL A 355 -20.42 24.00 8.89
C VAL A 355 -19.85 23.57 7.55
N ARG A 356 -18.53 23.42 7.48
CA ARG A 356 -17.83 22.77 6.37
C ARG A 356 -17.87 21.26 6.57
N VAL A 357 -18.11 20.53 5.49
CA VAL A 357 -18.25 19.07 5.49
C VAL A 357 -17.35 18.46 4.42
N ILE A 358 -16.56 17.46 4.81
CA ILE A 358 -15.83 16.60 3.87
C ILE A 358 -16.86 15.75 3.14
N GLU A 359 -16.93 15.80 1.81
CA GLU A 359 -17.87 14.99 1.03
C GLU A 359 -17.13 13.84 0.33
N VAL A 360 -17.48 12.61 0.72
CA VAL A 360 -16.92 11.37 0.20
C VAL A 360 -17.58 11.01 -1.14
N MET A 361 -16.75 10.61 -2.10
CA MET A 361 -17.19 10.05 -3.38
C MET A 361 -16.92 8.55 -3.39
N GLU A 362 -17.98 7.74 -3.51
CA GLU A 362 -17.85 6.28 -3.52
C GLU A 362 -16.92 5.81 -4.66
N GLY A 363 -15.96 4.96 -4.32
CA GLY A 363 -14.99 4.40 -5.27
C GLY A 363 -13.89 5.38 -5.73
N GLN A 364 -13.72 6.52 -5.06
CA GLN A 364 -12.67 7.49 -5.37
C GLN A 364 -11.85 7.88 -4.13
N LEU A 365 -10.56 8.17 -4.33
CA LEU A 365 -9.68 8.75 -3.30
C LEU A 365 -9.92 10.26 -3.10
N LEU A 366 -10.47 10.91 -4.13
CA LEU A 366 -10.81 12.33 -4.15
C LEU A 366 -12.01 12.61 -3.23
N THR A 367 -11.97 13.75 -2.54
CA THR A 367 -13.09 14.29 -1.77
C THR A 367 -13.64 15.55 -2.44
N GLU A 368 -14.87 15.89 -2.09
CA GLU A 368 -15.50 17.18 -2.39
C GLU A 368 -15.63 18.03 -1.12
N LYS A 369 -15.92 19.31 -1.33
CA LYS A 369 -16.17 20.28 -0.25
C LYS A 369 -17.62 20.73 -0.29
N SER A 370 -18.36 20.46 0.78
CA SER A 370 -19.73 20.95 0.94
C SER A 370 -19.93 21.76 2.22
N GLN A 371 -21.09 22.41 2.31
CA GLN A 371 -21.55 23.14 3.48
C GLN A 371 -22.97 22.69 3.81
N THR A 372 -23.27 22.61 5.10
CA THR A 372 -24.63 22.38 5.59
C THR A 372 -24.90 23.20 6.84
N THR A 373 -26.17 23.32 7.20
CA THR A 373 -26.61 23.99 8.43
C THR A 373 -26.96 22.93 9.45
N LEU A 374 -26.36 23.01 10.64
CA LEU A 374 -26.65 22.15 11.78
C LEU A 374 -27.23 22.96 12.93
N GLU A 375 -28.23 22.40 13.61
CA GLU A 375 -28.80 22.99 14.81
C GLU A 375 -27.96 22.64 16.04
N SER A 376 -27.62 23.65 16.83
CA SER A 376 -26.94 23.47 18.12
C SER A 376 -27.90 22.92 19.18
N VAL A 377 -27.51 21.82 19.81
CA VAL A 377 -28.24 21.22 20.93
C VAL A 377 -27.37 21.32 22.18
N ASN A 378 -27.81 22.13 23.16
CA ASN A 378 -27.05 22.41 24.38
C ASN A 378 -25.63 22.94 24.13
N GLY A 379 -25.43 23.73 23.08
CA GLY A 379 -24.12 24.30 22.72
C GLY A 379 -23.22 23.37 21.90
N ILE A 380 -23.68 22.17 21.55
CA ILE A 380 -22.92 21.16 20.79
C ILE A 380 -23.59 20.93 19.43
N LEU A 381 -22.79 20.69 18.39
CA LEU A 381 -23.24 20.30 17.07
C LEU A 381 -23.10 18.76 16.90
N PRO A 382 -24.20 17.99 16.96
CA PRO A 382 -24.14 16.52 16.96
C PRO A 382 -23.99 15.86 15.58
N GLY A 383 -24.05 16.65 14.49
CA GLY A 383 -24.26 16.12 13.13
C GLY A 383 -25.75 15.90 12.82
N ASP A 384 -26.05 15.38 11.64
CA ASP A 384 -27.40 15.05 11.17
C ASP A 384 -27.38 13.73 10.36
N ILE A 385 -27.85 12.64 10.99
CA ILE A 385 -27.86 11.29 10.41
C ILE A 385 -28.78 11.20 9.18
N GLU A 386 -29.85 11.99 9.12
CA GLU A 386 -30.79 11.97 8.00
C GLU A 386 -30.18 12.64 6.76
N GLN A 387 -29.41 13.70 6.97
CA GLN A 387 -28.60 14.35 5.92
C GLN A 387 -27.28 13.63 5.62
N ASP A 388 -26.97 12.54 6.32
CA ASP A 388 -25.68 11.84 6.28
C ASP A 388 -24.50 12.77 6.63
N VAL A 389 -24.67 13.63 7.63
CA VAL A 389 -23.62 14.51 8.15
C VAL A 389 -23.16 13.93 9.48
N LEU A 390 -22.07 13.18 9.44
CA LEU A 390 -21.53 12.46 10.58
C LEU A 390 -20.34 13.21 11.19
N GLN A 391 -20.03 12.92 12.45
CA GLN A 391 -18.81 13.41 13.07
C GLN A 391 -17.62 12.57 12.60
N ILE A 392 -16.52 13.24 12.29
CA ILE A 392 -15.22 12.64 12.01
C ILE A 392 -14.18 13.25 12.94
N ALA A 393 -13.23 12.46 13.41
CA ALA A 393 -12.14 12.94 14.24
C ALA A 393 -10.84 12.23 13.92
N VAL A 394 -9.73 12.95 14.08
CA VAL A 394 -8.38 12.39 14.08
C VAL A 394 -7.78 12.60 15.46
N VAL A 395 -7.28 11.53 16.06
CA VAL A 395 -6.67 11.50 17.38
C VAL A 395 -5.21 11.10 17.23
N GLU A 396 -4.32 12.01 17.61
CA GLU A 396 -2.89 11.78 17.60
C GLU A 396 -2.53 10.66 18.58
N ARG A 397 -1.62 9.79 18.15
CA ARG A 397 -1.25 8.58 18.91
C ARG A 397 0.19 8.52 19.38
N TYR A 398 1.00 9.55 19.12
CA TYR A 398 2.45 9.58 19.39
C TYR A 398 2.84 10.29 20.69
N GLY A 399 1.87 10.80 21.46
CA GLY A 399 2.09 11.31 22.84
C GLY A 399 1.85 12.81 23.00
N ASN A 400 1.54 13.53 21.94
CA ASN A 400 1.25 14.97 21.98
C ASN A 400 -0.17 15.28 22.47
N ASN A 401 -1.06 14.29 22.46
CA ASN A 401 -2.46 14.39 22.90
C ASN A 401 -3.28 15.40 22.07
N HIS A 402 -2.92 15.59 20.80
CA HIS A 402 -3.71 16.36 19.85
C HIS A 402 -4.91 15.55 19.35
N HIS A 403 -6.01 16.23 19.09
CA HIS A 403 -7.12 15.67 18.34
C HIS A 403 -7.90 16.81 17.70
N SER A 404 -8.55 16.51 16.59
CA SER A 404 -9.43 17.43 15.88
C SER A 404 -10.75 16.75 15.57
N ASN A 405 -11.81 17.55 15.45
CA ASN A 405 -13.16 17.09 15.14
C ASN A 405 -13.68 17.90 13.95
N ALA A 406 -14.36 17.25 13.00
CA ALA A 406 -15.05 17.88 11.89
C ALA A 406 -16.31 17.08 11.49
N PHE A 407 -16.87 17.40 10.32
CA PHE A 407 -18.01 16.70 9.75
C PHE A 407 -17.66 16.05 8.41
N VAL A 408 -18.24 14.87 8.16
CA VAL A 408 -18.10 14.11 6.92
C VAL A 408 -19.47 13.66 6.41
N LYS A 409 -19.61 13.57 5.09
CA LYS A 409 -20.79 13.07 4.40
C LYS A 409 -20.44 11.99 3.39
N GLY A 410 -21.28 10.96 3.28
CA GLY A 410 -21.16 9.87 2.32
C GLY A 410 -20.96 8.49 2.97
N PHE A 411 -20.61 8.43 4.26
CA PHE A 411 -20.49 7.16 4.99
C PHE A 411 -21.84 6.49 5.22
N SER A 412 -22.93 7.25 5.34
CA SER A 412 -24.31 6.77 5.51
C SER A 412 -24.58 5.92 6.74
N LEU A 413 -23.70 5.94 7.75
CA LEU A 413 -23.95 5.26 9.02
C LEU A 413 -25.21 5.82 9.70
N LYS A 414 -26.08 4.93 10.14
CA LYS A 414 -27.33 5.26 10.86
C LYS A 414 -27.23 5.06 12.36
N LYS A 415 -26.19 4.38 12.81
CA LYS A 415 -25.86 4.12 14.21
C LYS A 415 -24.37 3.79 14.34
N GLY A 416 -23.84 3.87 15.55
CA GLY A 416 -22.50 3.40 15.84
C GLY A 416 -21.37 4.31 15.33
N ALA A 417 -20.17 3.74 15.32
CA ALA A 417 -18.93 4.35 14.84
C ALA A 417 -17.97 3.30 14.26
N ILE A 418 -17.11 3.72 13.35
CA ILE A 418 -15.96 2.95 12.86
C ILE A 418 -14.68 3.73 13.12
N ALA A 419 -13.60 3.03 13.45
CA ALA A 419 -12.29 3.62 13.68
C ALA A 419 -11.16 2.78 13.09
N SER A 420 -10.09 3.44 12.68
CA SER A 420 -8.88 2.83 12.12
C SER A 420 -7.63 3.49 12.70
N SER A 421 -6.57 2.71 12.90
CA SER A 421 -5.20 3.25 13.06
C SER A 421 -4.32 3.11 11.82
N VAL A 422 -4.90 2.63 10.73
CA VAL A 422 -4.35 2.72 9.37
C VAL A 422 -5.02 3.93 8.74
N ALA A 423 -4.27 5.02 8.64
CA ALA A 423 -4.74 6.33 8.15
C ALA A 423 -3.58 7.00 7.41
N HIS A 424 -3.54 6.89 6.08
CA HIS A 424 -2.42 7.35 5.26
C HIS A 424 -2.10 8.83 5.50
N ASP A 425 -0.85 9.25 5.74
CA ASP A 425 0.37 8.44 5.95
C ASP A 425 0.89 8.54 7.38
N SER A 426 0.49 9.57 8.13
CA SER A 426 0.93 9.72 9.54
C SER A 426 0.30 8.70 10.48
N HIS A 427 -0.72 7.95 10.03
CA HIS A 427 -1.34 6.83 10.73
C HIS A 427 -1.81 7.14 12.15
N ASN A 428 -2.30 8.36 12.36
CA ASN A 428 -3.07 8.68 13.56
C ASN A 428 -4.37 7.88 13.60
N ILE A 429 -5.07 7.89 14.74
CA ILE A 429 -6.36 7.20 14.83
C ILE A 429 -7.41 8.08 14.18
N ILE A 430 -8.12 7.55 13.18
CA ILE A 430 -9.27 8.23 12.58
C ILE A 430 -10.56 7.49 12.96
N VAL A 431 -11.62 8.25 13.25
CA VAL A 431 -12.92 7.71 13.66
C VAL A 431 -14.05 8.50 13.03
N VAL A 432 -15.06 7.80 12.50
CA VAL A 432 -16.34 8.36 12.04
C VAL A 432 -17.46 7.73 12.84
N GLY A 433 -18.40 8.56 13.29
CA GLY A 433 -19.53 8.05 14.07
C GLY A 433 -20.76 8.93 14.05
N THR A 434 -21.86 8.31 14.44
CA THR A 434 -23.17 8.95 14.63
C THR A 434 -23.32 9.60 16.00
N ASN A 435 -22.44 9.27 16.94
CA ASN A 435 -22.45 9.82 18.29
C ASN A 435 -21.08 9.68 18.95
N THR A 436 -20.75 10.62 19.83
CA THR A 436 -19.46 10.70 20.50
C THR A 436 -19.15 9.55 21.46
N LYS A 437 -20.18 8.85 21.98
CA LYS A 437 -19.98 7.73 22.91
C LYS A 437 -19.38 6.53 22.18
N ASP A 438 -19.96 6.15 21.05
CA ASP A 438 -19.45 5.03 20.25
C ASP A 438 -18.08 5.36 19.65
N MET A 439 -17.84 6.62 19.26
CA MET A 439 -16.53 7.08 18.81
C MET A 439 -15.46 6.89 19.91
N ALA A 440 -15.76 7.29 21.14
CA ALA A 440 -14.85 7.09 22.28
C ALA A 440 -14.60 5.61 22.57
N VAL A 441 -15.62 4.75 22.49
CA VAL A 441 -15.46 3.30 22.64
C VAL A 441 -14.56 2.74 21.54
N ALA A 442 -14.73 3.18 20.29
CA ALA A 442 -13.95 2.71 19.15
C ALA A 442 -12.45 3.06 19.33
N VAL A 443 -12.14 4.34 19.62
CA VAL A 443 -10.76 4.81 19.81
C VAL A 443 -10.09 4.13 21.02
N ASN A 444 -10.80 3.99 22.14
CA ASN A 444 -10.25 3.31 23.32
C ASN A 444 -10.05 1.81 23.08
N THR A 445 -10.85 1.19 22.22
CA THR A 445 -10.65 -0.20 21.80
C THR A 445 -9.39 -0.34 20.96
N LEU A 446 -9.13 0.58 20.02
CA LEU A 446 -7.87 0.62 19.27
C LEU A 446 -6.65 0.76 20.19
N LYS A 447 -6.73 1.66 21.18
CA LYS A 447 -5.70 1.79 22.22
C LYS A 447 -5.43 0.45 22.92
N LYS A 448 -6.48 -0.24 23.38
CA LYS A 448 -6.36 -1.55 24.05
C LYS A 448 -5.78 -2.62 23.12
N ASN A 449 -6.17 -2.59 21.84
CA ASN A 449 -5.71 -3.53 20.83
C ASN A 449 -4.29 -3.24 20.35
N ARG A 450 -3.71 -2.11 20.76
CA ARG A 450 -2.40 -1.62 20.27
C ARG A 450 -2.42 -1.29 18.78
N GLY A 451 -3.61 -0.92 18.28
CA GLY A 451 -3.93 -0.60 16.89
C GLY A 451 -4.80 -1.64 16.21
N GLY A 452 -5.32 -1.28 15.04
CA GLY A 452 -6.26 -2.09 14.31
C GLY A 452 -7.38 -1.33 13.63
N LEU A 453 -8.46 -2.07 13.40
CA LEU A 453 -9.74 -1.58 12.90
C LEU A 453 -10.83 -1.95 13.91
N VAL A 454 -11.76 -1.05 14.16
CA VAL A 454 -12.85 -1.26 15.12
C VAL A 454 -14.16 -0.75 14.54
N THR A 455 -15.23 -1.47 14.81
CA THR A 455 -16.61 -1.05 14.56
C THR A 455 -17.42 -1.25 15.84
N VAL A 456 -18.25 -0.25 16.18
CA VAL A 456 -19.02 -0.19 17.42
C VAL A 456 -20.46 0.18 17.08
N GLY A 457 -21.43 -0.58 17.57
CA GLY A 457 -22.84 -0.27 17.39
C GLY A 457 -23.73 -1.12 18.28
N GLU A 458 -24.79 -0.53 18.84
CA GLU A 458 -25.78 -1.23 19.68
C GLU A 458 -25.16 -1.99 20.87
N GLY A 459 -24.05 -1.48 21.42
CA GLY A 459 -23.33 -2.09 22.52
C GLY A 459 -22.43 -3.29 22.12
N VAL A 460 -22.33 -3.60 20.83
CA VAL A 460 -21.43 -4.62 20.27
C VAL A 460 -20.17 -3.95 19.73
N VAL A 461 -19.03 -4.62 19.91
CA VAL A 461 -17.72 -4.20 19.39
C VAL A 461 -17.12 -5.36 18.61
N HIS A 462 -16.83 -5.13 17.32
CA HIS A 462 -15.96 -6.00 16.53
C HIS A 462 -14.62 -5.29 16.29
N SER A 463 -13.52 -6.06 16.25
CA SER A 463 -12.20 -5.49 16.04
C SER A 463 -11.25 -6.46 15.35
N LEU A 464 -10.43 -5.95 14.44
CA LEU A 464 -9.22 -6.59 13.94
C LEU A 464 -8.03 -5.96 14.66
N LYS A 465 -7.19 -6.76 15.30
CA LYS A 465 -6.01 -6.26 16.03
C LYS A 465 -4.80 -6.20 15.11
N LEU A 466 -4.14 -5.05 15.07
CA LEU A 466 -2.91 -4.83 14.32
C LEU A 466 -1.79 -4.39 15.26
N PRO A 467 -1.24 -5.30 16.10
CA PRO A 467 -0.33 -4.94 17.18
C PRO A 467 1.04 -4.42 16.73
N ILE A 468 1.44 -4.68 15.48
CA ILE A 468 2.73 -4.24 14.93
C ILE A 468 2.54 -2.85 14.36
N ALA A 469 3.10 -1.83 15.02
CA ALA A 469 2.98 -0.41 14.66
C ALA A 469 1.54 0.13 14.51
N GLY A 470 0.51 -0.65 14.85
CA GLY A 470 -0.88 -0.33 14.53
C GLY A 470 -1.29 -0.62 13.10
N LEU A 471 -0.45 -1.31 12.32
CA LEU A 471 -0.61 -1.52 10.87
C LEU A 471 -0.72 -3.01 10.49
N MET A 472 0.02 -3.89 11.16
CA MET A 472 0.10 -5.31 10.78
C MET A 472 -0.23 -6.27 11.93
N SER A 473 -0.64 -7.48 11.56
CA SER A 473 -0.92 -8.61 12.45
C SER A 473 0.01 -9.79 12.19
N THR A 474 0.33 -10.51 13.27
CA THR A 474 1.08 -11.78 13.24
C THR A 474 0.16 -13.01 13.03
N GLN A 475 -1.16 -12.80 13.00
CA GLN A 475 -2.16 -13.84 12.73
C GLN A 475 -2.06 -14.37 11.30
N SER A 476 -2.74 -15.49 11.03
CA SER A 476 -2.84 -16.01 9.66
C SER A 476 -3.67 -15.08 8.76
N ALA A 477 -3.42 -15.13 7.45
CA ALA A 477 -4.18 -14.33 6.48
C ALA A 477 -5.68 -14.63 6.54
N GLU A 478 -6.06 -15.89 6.75
CA GLU A 478 -7.43 -16.33 6.91
C GLU A 478 -8.08 -15.71 8.16
N GLU A 479 -7.38 -15.66 9.30
CA GLU A 479 -7.90 -15.02 10.51
C GLU A 479 -8.06 -13.50 10.34
N VAL A 480 -7.10 -12.85 9.66
CA VAL A 480 -7.15 -11.40 9.40
C VAL A 480 -8.29 -11.09 8.42
N ALA A 481 -8.39 -11.80 7.30
CA ALA A 481 -9.45 -11.63 6.31
C ALA A 481 -10.84 -11.90 6.91
N ASN A 482 -11.01 -12.96 7.71
CA ASN A 482 -12.28 -13.23 8.40
C ASN A 482 -12.68 -12.11 9.37
N GLN A 483 -11.73 -11.58 10.14
CA GLN A 483 -12.00 -10.44 11.03
C GLN A 483 -12.34 -9.16 10.25
N LEU A 484 -11.63 -8.89 9.15
CA LEU A 484 -11.92 -7.76 8.26
C LEU A 484 -13.32 -7.87 7.65
N ASN A 485 -13.71 -9.05 7.18
CA ASN A 485 -15.05 -9.31 6.63
C ASN A 485 -16.14 -9.08 7.70
N GLN A 486 -15.93 -9.56 8.93
CA GLN A 486 -16.87 -9.30 10.03
C GLN A 486 -17.04 -7.80 10.32
N LEU A 487 -15.95 -7.03 10.28
CA LEU A 487 -15.99 -5.58 10.44
C LEU A 487 -16.81 -4.91 9.31
N GLN A 488 -16.58 -5.31 8.07
CA GLN A 488 -17.27 -4.77 6.90
C GLN A 488 -18.77 -5.11 6.93
N GLU A 489 -19.12 -6.37 7.20
CA GLU A 489 -20.53 -6.82 7.31
C GLU A 489 -21.27 -6.06 8.40
N PHE A 490 -20.65 -5.89 9.58
CA PHE A 490 -21.27 -5.15 10.68
C PHE A 490 -21.40 -3.65 10.35
N THR A 491 -20.39 -3.06 9.72
CA THR A 491 -20.42 -1.66 9.26
C THR A 491 -21.53 -1.42 8.25
N LYS A 492 -21.75 -2.37 7.31
CA LYS A 492 -22.89 -2.35 6.39
C LYS A 492 -24.23 -2.48 7.12
N ALA A 493 -24.32 -3.36 8.13
CA ALA A 493 -25.52 -3.51 8.96
C ALA A 493 -25.85 -2.25 9.80
N MET A 494 -24.87 -1.39 10.06
CA MET A 494 -25.08 -0.06 10.67
C MET A 494 -25.57 1.00 9.68
N GLY A 495 -25.71 0.67 8.39
CA GLY A 495 -26.26 1.54 7.35
C GLY A 495 -25.24 2.05 6.34
N CYS A 496 -23.95 1.72 6.51
CA CYS A 496 -22.91 2.18 5.60
C CYS A 496 -23.17 1.67 4.17
N LYS A 497 -23.03 2.58 3.20
CA LYS A 497 -23.23 2.28 1.77
C LYS A 497 -21.93 2.13 0.99
N LEU A 498 -20.79 2.48 1.60
CA LEU A 498 -19.49 2.37 0.97
C LEU A 498 -19.12 0.90 0.81
N SER A 499 -18.51 0.55 -0.33
CA SER A 499 -17.94 -0.78 -0.58
C SER A 499 -16.76 -1.08 0.34
N SER A 500 -15.90 -0.09 0.56
CA SER A 500 -14.65 -0.21 1.33
C SER A 500 -14.53 0.88 2.42
N PRO A 501 -15.38 0.85 3.46
CA PRO A 501 -15.50 1.96 4.42
C PRO A 501 -14.21 2.28 5.19
N PHE A 502 -13.40 1.28 5.55
CA PHE A 502 -12.14 1.50 6.27
C PHE A 502 -11.05 2.11 5.39
N MET A 503 -11.01 1.72 4.11
CA MET A 503 -10.10 2.31 3.13
C MET A 503 -10.47 3.78 2.88
N THR A 504 -11.74 4.04 2.59
CA THR A 504 -12.24 5.42 2.44
C THR A 504 -11.95 6.26 3.68
N LEU A 505 -12.13 5.70 4.87
CA LEU A 505 -11.79 6.35 6.13
C LEU A 505 -10.29 6.69 6.21
N SER A 506 -9.40 5.75 5.86
CA SER A 506 -7.94 5.98 5.86
C SER A 506 -7.57 7.23 5.04
N PHE A 507 -8.13 7.37 3.85
CA PHE A 507 -7.86 8.49 2.95
C PHE A 507 -8.48 9.83 3.36
N MET A 508 -9.35 9.89 4.38
CA MET A 508 -9.81 11.17 4.91
C MET A 508 -8.72 11.92 5.68
N ALA A 509 -7.66 11.21 6.09
CA ALA A 509 -6.49 11.79 6.74
C ALA A 509 -5.34 12.18 5.79
N LEU A 510 -5.39 11.77 4.52
CA LEU A 510 -4.32 12.03 3.57
C LEU A 510 -4.38 13.46 3.02
N LEU A 511 -3.65 14.39 3.65
CA LEU A 511 -3.73 15.82 3.38
C LEU A 511 -3.17 16.28 2.03
N VAL A 512 -2.41 15.42 1.35
CA VAL A 512 -1.79 15.72 0.04
C VAL A 512 -2.75 15.53 -1.14
N ILE A 513 -3.97 15.04 -0.88
CA ILE A 513 -5.05 14.95 -1.87
C ILE A 513 -5.89 16.24 -1.86
N PRO A 514 -6.37 16.74 -3.03
CA PRO A 514 -7.17 17.96 -3.12
C PRO A 514 -8.43 18.01 -2.23
N LYS A 515 -8.94 19.24 -2.05
CA LYS A 515 -10.16 19.62 -1.31
C LYS A 515 -10.09 19.33 0.20
N LEU A 516 -11.19 18.92 0.84
CA LEU A 516 -11.22 18.84 2.31
C LEU A 516 -10.77 17.47 2.83
N LYS A 517 -9.89 17.51 3.82
CA LYS A 517 -9.35 16.38 4.60
C LYS A 517 -9.23 16.79 6.08
N ILE A 518 -8.85 15.88 6.97
CA ILE A 518 -8.69 16.16 8.40
C ILE A 518 -7.40 15.55 8.92
N SER A 519 -6.60 16.30 9.68
CA SER A 519 -5.49 15.75 10.47
C SER A 519 -5.70 15.97 11.96
N ASP A 520 -4.80 15.48 12.81
CA ASP A 520 -4.84 15.71 14.25
C ASP A 520 -4.80 17.20 14.62
N GLN A 521 -4.38 18.07 13.70
CA GLN A 521 -4.25 19.52 13.89
C GLN A 521 -5.47 20.31 13.40
N GLY A 522 -6.36 19.73 12.59
CA GLY A 522 -7.58 20.42 12.14
C GLY A 522 -8.15 19.93 10.82
N LEU A 523 -9.24 20.59 10.39
CA LEU A 523 -9.78 20.46 9.05
C LEU A 523 -8.86 21.20 8.07
N PHE A 524 -8.44 20.51 7.02
CA PHE A 524 -7.44 21.00 6.07
C PHE A 524 -8.05 21.10 4.67
N ASP A 525 -7.70 22.18 3.97
CA ASP A 525 -8.11 22.43 2.59
C ASP A 525 -6.89 22.25 1.69
N GLY A 526 -6.80 21.13 0.99
CA GLY A 526 -5.70 20.75 0.10
C GLY A 526 -5.59 21.60 -1.17
N GLU A 527 -6.63 22.36 -1.55
CA GLU A 527 -6.54 23.30 -2.68
C GLU A 527 -5.79 24.59 -2.27
N SER A 528 -6.09 25.10 -1.07
CA SER A 528 -5.43 26.28 -0.51
C SER A 528 -4.24 25.96 0.40
N PHE A 529 -4.01 24.67 0.66
CA PHE A 529 -2.94 24.10 1.46
C PHE A 529 -2.81 24.73 2.85
N GLN A 530 -3.94 24.87 3.53
CA GLN A 530 -4.03 25.49 4.86
C GLN A 530 -5.18 24.90 5.70
N PHE A 531 -5.09 25.07 7.01
CA PHE A 531 -6.20 24.76 7.92
C PHE A 531 -7.36 25.75 7.73
N VAL A 532 -8.57 25.23 7.86
CA VAL A 532 -9.81 26.02 7.77
C VAL A 532 -10.73 25.70 8.94
N ASP A 533 -11.50 26.69 9.39
CA ASP A 533 -12.44 26.48 10.49
C ASP A 533 -13.57 25.51 10.11
N VAL A 534 -14.01 24.69 11.06
CA VAL A 534 -15.15 23.79 10.87
C VAL A 534 -16.46 24.57 10.76
N ILE A 535 -16.63 25.58 11.61
CA ILE A 535 -17.78 26.50 11.61
C ILE A 535 -17.38 27.74 10.81
N LYS A 536 -18.28 28.21 9.94
CA LYS A 536 -18.03 29.36 9.07
C LYS A 536 -18.40 30.70 9.69
#